data_AF-A0A4R5QMP7-F1
#
_entry.id   AF-A0A4R5QMP7-F1
#
_cell.length_a   1.000
_cell.length_b   1.000
_cell.length_c   1.000
_cell.angle_alpha   90.00
_cell.angle_beta   90.00
_cell.angle_gamma   90.00
#
_symmetry.space_group_name_H-M   'P 1'
#
loop_
_entity.id
_entity.type
_entity.pdbx_description
1 polymer ?
#
loop_
_entity_poly.entity_id
_entity_poly.type
_entity_poly.pdbx_seq_one_letter_code
_entity_poly.pdbx_strand_id
1 'polypeptide(L)'
;MRRAATRSVTPRHAASLILWRQGPQGPEVLMGLRHASHRFMPNVLVFPGGRVDRADHRAKALSELPDFTRACLERQAPPSLARAIGIAAARELEEETGLVLGRQDGKRLLPDLAAVEYLCRAVTPPNRFRRFNARFLIAPAEAAHGTLRGSGELEELRYFGFEDAFRHKIASITAKVLAEFRSWLTMTPEQRQVRELVCFRGMDNRTVER
;
A
#
# COMPACT_ATOMS: atom_id res chain seq x y z
N MET A 1 25.63 14.65 -31.60
CA MET A 1 24.56 13.60 -31.63
C MET A 1 23.63 13.81 -30.44
N ARG A 2 22.38 14.25 -30.66
CA ARG A 2 21.38 14.36 -29.60
C ARG A 2 20.81 12.97 -29.32
N ARG A 3 21.10 12.42 -28.13
CA ARG A 3 20.56 11.14 -27.66
C ARG A 3 19.03 11.29 -27.59
N ALA A 4 18.29 10.53 -28.40
CA ALA A 4 16.84 10.52 -28.38
C ALA A 4 16.38 10.24 -26.94
N ALA A 5 15.64 11.17 -26.34
CA ALA A 5 15.07 10.97 -25.02
C ALA A 5 14.05 9.83 -25.12
N THR A 6 14.39 8.67 -24.58
CA THR A 6 13.46 7.55 -24.46
C THR A 6 12.25 8.03 -23.66
N ARG A 7 11.07 8.04 -24.32
CA ARG A 7 9.81 8.50 -23.73
C ARG A 7 9.54 7.65 -22.48
N SER A 8 9.73 8.25 -21.30
CA SER A 8 9.57 7.53 -20.03
C SER A 8 8.15 6.98 -19.92
N VAL A 9 8.02 5.71 -19.49
CA VAL A 9 6.73 5.04 -19.33
C VAL A 9 5.91 5.76 -18.25
N THR A 10 4.65 6.08 -18.53
CA THR A 10 3.76 6.69 -17.53
C THR A 10 3.56 5.72 -16.35
N PRO A 11 3.76 6.16 -15.09
CA PRO A 11 3.52 5.32 -13.92
C PRO A 11 2.06 4.90 -13.82
N ARG A 12 1.83 3.61 -13.52
CA ARG A 12 0.48 3.11 -13.21
C ARG A 12 0.12 3.42 -11.76
N HIS A 13 -1.13 3.76 -11.49
CA HIS A 13 -1.60 3.91 -10.10
C HIS A 13 -1.62 2.55 -9.40
N ALA A 14 -1.21 2.54 -8.14
CA ALA A 14 -1.17 1.36 -7.30
C ALA A 14 -1.50 1.73 -5.86
N ALA A 15 -2.00 0.74 -5.12
CA ALA A 15 -2.28 0.82 -3.70
C ALA A 15 -1.51 -0.29 -2.98
N SER A 16 -0.97 0.01 -1.82
CA SER A 16 -0.24 -0.95 -0.98
C SER A 16 -0.67 -0.75 0.47
N LEU A 17 -1.07 -1.83 1.14
CA LEU A 17 -1.70 -1.77 2.45
C LEU A 17 -0.75 -2.27 3.53
N ILE A 18 -0.48 -1.41 4.50
CA ILE A 18 0.21 -1.71 5.74
C ILE A 18 -0.86 -2.13 6.74
N LEU A 19 -1.24 -3.41 6.70
CA LEU A 19 -2.13 -3.99 7.70
C LEU A 19 -1.30 -4.33 8.94
N TRP A 20 -1.61 -3.74 10.09
CA TRP A 20 -0.75 -3.79 11.26
C TRP A 20 -1.48 -4.18 12.54
N ARG A 21 -0.76 -4.74 13.50
CA ARG A 21 -1.27 -5.08 14.84
C ARG A 21 -0.22 -4.89 15.90
N GLN A 22 -0.64 -4.88 17.17
CA GLN A 22 0.29 -5.07 18.29
C GLN A 22 0.56 -6.57 18.48
N GLY A 23 1.81 -6.97 18.33
CA GLY A 23 2.30 -8.30 18.66
C GLY A 23 2.96 -8.36 20.04
N PRO A 24 3.41 -9.55 20.48
CA PRO A 24 4.00 -9.74 21.80
C PRO A 24 5.28 -8.94 22.05
N GLN A 25 6.03 -8.62 20.98
CA GLN A 25 7.30 -7.89 21.03
C GLN A 25 7.18 -6.46 20.47
N GLY A 26 5.96 -5.98 20.22
CA GLY A 26 5.68 -4.67 19.65
C GLY A 26 4.92 -4.74 18.32
N PRO A 27 4.88 -3.63 17.55
CA PRO A 27 4.10 -3.54 16.33
C PRO A 27 4.59 -4.51 15.24
N GLU A 28 3.65 -5.20 14.61
CA GLU A 28 3.88 -6.10 13.49
C GLU A 28 3.08 -5.65 12.26
N VAL A 29 3.60 -5.92 11.07
CA VAL A 29 2.96 -5.61 9.78
C VAL A 29 2.80 -6.88 8.94
N LEU A 30 1.65 -7.03 8.28
CA LEU A 30 1.42 -8.11 7.35
C LEU A 30 2.28 -7.91 6.10
N MET A 31 3.14 -8.89 5.81
CA MET A 31 3.99 -8.89 4.63
C MET A 31 4.10 -10.30 4.05
N GLY A 32 4.52 -10.41 2.80
CA GLY A 32 4.80 -11.68 2.15
C GLY A 32 6.03 -11.58 1.25
N LEU A 33 6.72 -12.70 1.09
CA LEU A 33 7.86 -12.83 0.19
C LEU A 33 7.34 -13.12 -1.22
N ARG A 34 7.66 -12.27 -2.19
CA ARG A 34 7.27 -12.55 -3.57
C ARG A 34 7.93 -13.82 -4.09
N HIS A 35 7.11 -14.72 -4.63
CA HIS A 35 7.58 -15.97 -5.24
C HIS A 35 8.68 -15.70 -6.28
N ALA A 36 9.64 -16.62 -6.41
CA ALA A 36 10.81 -16.47 -7.27
C ALA A 36 10.45 -16.27 -8.77
N SER A 37 9.31 -16.79 -9.21
CA SER A 37 8.79 -16.62 -10.57
C SER A 37 8.06 -15.28 -10.82
N HIS A 38 7.91 -14.44 -9.79
CA HIS A 38 7.20 -13.18 -9.91
C HIS A 38 7.95 -12.20 -10.85
N ARG A 39 7.25 -11.67 -11.85
CA ARG A 39 7.83 -10.85 -12.94
C ARG A 39 8.40 -9.49 -12.47
N PHE A 40 8.21 -9.13 -11.21
CA PHE A 40 8.66 -7.88 -10.62
C PHE A 40 9.10 -8.06 -9.16
N MET A 41 10.40 -7.93 -8.89
CA MET A 41 11.02 -8.08 -7.56
C MET A 41 10.80 -9.46 -6.90
N PRO A 42 11.26 -10.55 -7.53
CA PRO A 42 11.23 -11.88 -6.90
C PRO A 42 12.13 -11.92 -5.66
N ASN A 43 11.77 -12.74 -4.67
CA ASN A 43 12.50 -12.92 -3.40
C ASN A 43 12.66 -11.60 -2.63
N VAL A 44 11.65 -10.74 -2.68
CA VAL A 44 11.60 -9.48 -1.91
C VAL A 44 10.35 -9.47 -1.05
N LEU A 45 10.53 -9.13 0.23
CA LEU A 45 9.44 -8.98 1.17
C LEU A 45 8.69 -7.67 0.87
N VAL A 46 7.37 -7.77 0.71
CA VAL A 46 6.49 -6.66 0.32
C VAL A 46 5.22 -6.65 1.17
N PHE A 47 4.59 -5.48 1.27
CA PHE A 47 3.22 -5.39 1.75
C PHE A 47 2.24 -5.91 0.69
N PRO A 48 1.04 -6.37 1.10
CA PRO A 48 -0.03 -6.63 0.15
C PRO A 48 -0.34 -5.41 -0.70
N GLY A 49 -0.56 -5.60 -1.99
CA GLY A 49 -0.94 -4.51 -2.87
C GLY A 49 -0.56 -4.65 -4.34
N GLY A 50 -1.33 -3.96 -5.16
CA GLY A 50 -1.18 -4.02 -6.60
C GLY A 50 -1.77 -2.80 -7.31
N ARG A 51 -2.12 -3.01 -8.57
CA ARG A 51 -2.52 -1.91 -9.47
C ARG A 51 -3.95 -1.50 -9.18
N VAL A 52 -4.23 -0.21 -9.32
CA VAL A 52 -5.62 0.22 -9.45
C VAL A 52 -6.13 -0.22 -10.82
N ASP A 53 -7.17 -1.02 -10.82
CA ASP A 53 -7.82 -1.57 -12.00
C ASP A 53 -9.12 -0.82 -12.31
N ARG A 54 -9.62 -0.97 -13.54
CA ARG A 54 -10.82 -0.25 -14.00
C ARG A 54 -12.06 -0.59 -13.17
N ALA A 55 -12.14 -1.81 -12.64
CA ALA A 55 -13.25 -2.25 -11.81
C ALA A 55 -13.30 -1.50 -10.47
N ASP A 56 -12.16 -1.08 -9.93
CA ASP A 56 -12.05 -0.40 -8.63
C ASP A 56 -12.80 0.94 -8.64
N HIS A 57 -12.84 1.63 -9.78
CA HIS A 57 -13.58 2.89 -9.94
C HIS A 57 -15.10 2.75 -9.81
N ARG A 58 -15.65 1.55 -9.99
CA ARG A 58 -17.09 1.28 -10.00
C ARG A 58 -17.52 0.34 -8.88
N ALA A 59 -16.59 -0.12 -8.04
CA ALA A 59 -16.92 -1.04 -6.98
C ALA A 59 -17.76 -0.34 -5.89
N LYS A 60 -18.77 -1.05 -5.38
CA LYS A 60 -19.53 -0.64 -4.21
C LYS A 60 -18.66 -0.84 -2.97
N ALA A 61 -18.83 0.02 -1.98
CA ALA A 61 -18.17 -0.07 -0.68
C ALA A 61 -19.24 0.05 0.41
N LEU A 62 -18.96 -0.50 1.60
CA LEU A 62 -19.82 -0.35 2.79
C LEU A 62 -19.72 1.05 3.39
N SER A 63 -18.56 1.66 3.25
CA SER A 63 -18.24 2.98 3.77
C SER A 63 -17.30 3.71 2.82
N GLU A 64 -17.13 5.00 3.05
CA GLU A 64 -16.21 5.84 2.29
C GLU A 64 -14.94 6.15 3.10
N LEU A 65 -13.90 6.61 2.41
CA LEU A 65 -12.64 7.01 3.04
C LEU A 65 -12.86 8.13 4.08
N PRO A 66 -12.16 8.11 5.23
CA PRO A 66 -12.14 9.23 6.15
C PRO A 66 -11.77 10.53 5.46
N ASP A 67 -12.35 11.65 5.92
CA ASP A 67 -12.16 12.96 5.27
C ASP A 67 -10.69 13.34 5.08
N PHE A 68 -9.88 13.11 6.10
CA PHE A 68 -8.44 13.38 6.03
C PHE A 68 -7.74 12.48 4.99
N THR A 69 -8.01 11.17 5.00
CA THR A 69 -7.46 10.22 4.03
C THR A 69 -7.86 10.58 2.60
N ARG A 70 -9.14 10.90 2.39
CA ARG A 70 -9.68 11.37 1.11
C ARG A 70 -8.94 12.62 0.64
N ALA A 71 -8.86 13.64 1.50
CA ALA A 71 -8.18 14.90 1.20
C ALA A 71 -6.71 14.67 0.82
N CYS A 72 -5.99 13.80 1.56
CA CYS A 72 -4.60 13.45 1.25
C CYS A 72 -4.44 12.83 -0.15
N LEU A 73 -5.30 11.86 -0.48
CA LEU A 73 -5.28 11.18 -1.78
C LEU A 73 -5.63 12.13 -2.93
N GLU A 74 -6.61 13.01 -2.72
CA GLU A 74 -7.11 13.97 -3.71
C GLU A 74 -6.10 15.06 -4.08
N ARG A 75 -5.05 15.26 -3.27
CA ARG A 75 -3.92 16.16 -3.62
C ARG A 75 -3.27 15.79 -4.95
N GLN A 76 -3.28 14.50 -5.32
CA GLN A 76 -2.52 13.96 -6.45
C GLN A 76 -3.34 12.96 -7.29
N ALA A 77 -4.65 12.96 -7.12
CA ALA A 77 -5.60 12.09 -7.82
C ALA A 77 -6.97 12.78 -7.86
N PRO A 78 -7.76 12.64 -8.94
CA PRO A 78 -9.16 13.06 -8.90
C PRO A 78 -9.96 12.21 -7.87
N PRO A 79 -11.11 12.70 -7.37
CA PRO A 79 -11.91 11.99 -6.36
C PRO A 79 -12.23 10.53 -6.72
N SER A 80 -12.55 10.27 -7.99
CA SER A 80 -12.85 8.92 -8.48
C SER A 80 -11.67 7.97 -8.41
N LEU A 81 -10.44 8.47 -8.51
CA LEU A 81 -9.22 7.68 -8.36
C LEU A 81 -8.80 7.56 -6.89
N ALA A 82 -8.99 8.61 -6.07
CA ALA A 82 -8.74 8.54 -4.64
C ALA A 82 -9.56 7.42 -3.99
N ARG A 83 -10.86 7.34 -4.31
CA ARG A 83 -11.73 6.25 -3.88
C ARG A 83 -11.28 4.89 -4.42
N ALA A 84 -10.93 4.82 -5.71
CA ALA A 84 -10.46 3.58 -6.35
C ALA A 84 -9.14 3.06 -5.73
N ILE A 85 -8.27 3.93 -5.23
CA ILE A 85 -7.04 3.54 -4.52
C ILE A 85 -7.38 2.80 -3.21
N GLY A 86 -8.34 3.30 -2.42
CA GLY A 86 -8.79 2.61 -1.21
C GLY A 86 -9.42 1.25 -1.51
N ILE A 87 -10.24 1.19 -2.56
CA ILE A 87 -10.85 -0.07 -3.03
C ILE A 87 -9.79 -1.07 -3.50
N ALA A 88 -8.81 -0.61 -4.28
CA ALA A 88 -7.72 -1.46 -4.73
C ALA A 88 -6.93 -2.03 -3.55
N ALA A 89 -6.67 -1.25 -2.50
CA ALA A 89 -5.98 -1.76 -1.31
C ALA A 89 -6.75 -2.91 -0.64
N ALA A 90 -8.08 -2.78 -0.50
CA ALA A 90 -8.92 -3.82 0.07
C ALA A 90 -9.02 -5.07 -0.81
N ARG A 91 -9.16 -4.89 -2.13
CA ARG A 91 -9.18 -5.98 -3.11
C ARG A 91 -7.87 -6.77 -3.10
N GLU A 92 -6.74 -6.07 -3.20
CA GLU A 92 -5.42 -6.73 -3.25
C GLU A 92 -5.10 -7.43 -1.91
N LEU A 93 -5.56 -6.89 -0.77
CA LEU A 93 -5.47 -7.60 0.51
C LEU A 93 -6.20 -8.95 0.44
N GLU A 94 -7.43 -8.96 -0.09
CA GLU A 94 -8.21 -10.19 -0.20
C GLU A 94 -7.61 -11.18 -1.20
N GLU A 95 -7.26 -10.70 -2.38
CA GLU A 95 -6.69 -11.53 -3.46
C GLU A 95 -5.35 -12.16 -3.07
N GLU A 96 -4.47 -11.42 -2.39
CA GLU A 96 -3.12 -11.92 -2.07
C GLU A 96 -3.05 -12.69 -0.74
N THR A 97 -3.96 -12.42 0.20
CA THR A 97 -3.84 -12.90 1.59
C THR A 97 -5.06 -13.65 2.13
N GLY A 98 -6.20 -13.59 1.43
CA GLY A 98 -7.47 -14.13 1.91
C GLY A 98 -8.10 -13.36 3.08
N LEU A 99 -7.50 -12.25 3.53
CA LEU A 99 -8.08 -11.37 4.53
C LEU A 99 -9.02 -10.35 3.89
N VAL A 100 -10.16 -10.15 4.53
CA VAL A 100 -11.25 -9.30 4.04
C VAL A 100 -11.30 -8.03 4.88
N LEU A 101 -11.01 -6.89 4.26
CA LEU A 101 -11.27 -5.55 4.81
C LEU A 101 -12.65 -5.08 4.30
N GLY A 102 -13.70 -5.34 5.08
CA GLY A 102 -15.08 -5.07 4.69
C GLY A 102 -15.97 -6.30 4.82
N ARG A 103 -16.78 -6.62 3.81
CA ARG A 103 -17.65 -7.82 3.81
C ARG A 103 -17.67 -8.50 2.45
N GLN A 104 -17.73 -9.83 2.45
CA GLN A 104 -18.01 -10.62 1.25
C GLN A 104 -19.52 -10.68 0.97
N ASP A 105 -19.91 -10.36 -0.26
CA ASP A 105 -21.26 -10.52 -0.81
C ASP A 105 -21.18 -11.51 -1.99
N GLY A 106 -21.35 -12.80 -1.67
CA GLY A 106 -21.06 -13.89 -2.61
C GLY A 106 -19.58 -13.93 -2.98
N LYS A 107 -19.27 -13.68 -4.26
CA LYS A 107 -17.88 -13.59 -4.78
C LYS A 107 -17.35 -12.16 -4.83
N ARG A 108 -18.10 -11.19 -4.31
CA ARG A 108 -17.78 -9.77 -4.44
C ARG A 108 -17.40 -9.19 -3.08
N LEU A 109 -16.22 -8.61 -3.01
CA LEU A 109 -15.83 -7.77 -1.89
C LEU A 109 -16.62 -6.44 -1.90
N LEU A 110 -17.21 -6.10 -0.75
CA LEU A 110 -17.69 -4.77 -0.41
C LEU A 110 -16.72 -4.18 0.63
N PRO A 111 -15.74 -3.34 0.21
CA PRO A 111 -14.75 -2.79 1.11
C PRO A 111 -15.36 -1.92 2.21
N ASP A 112 -14.82 -2.01 3.42
CA ASP A 112 -15.03 -0.99 4.46
C ASP A 112 -13.78 -0.10 4.48
N LEU A 113 -13.94 1.13 4.00
CA LEU A 113 -12.85 2.09 3.82
C LEU A 113 -12.66 2.99 5.05
N ALA A 114 -13.54 2.92 6.05
CA ALA A 114 -13.54 3.83 7.20
C ALA A 114 -12.28 3.69 8.08
N ALA A 115 -11.66 2.51 8.09
CA ALA A 115 -10.42 2.24 8.82
C ALA A 115 -9.14 2.52 8.01
N VAL A 116 -9.27 3.01 6.77
CA VAL A 116 -8.13 3.22 5.87
C VAL A 116 -7.55 4.61 6.08
N GLU A 117 -6.28 4.65 6.48
CA GLU A 117 -5.52 5.87 6.67
C GLU A 117 -4.45 6.05 5.59
N TYR A 118 -4.20 7.30 5.18
CA TYR A 118 -3.12 7.61 4.26
C TYR A 118 -1.79 7.69 5.00
N LEU A 119 -0.72 7.08 4.47
CA LEU A 119 0.65 7.25 4.97
C LEU A 119 1.49 8.16 4.06
N CYS A 120 1.78 7.69 2.84
CA CYS A 120 2.68 8.36 1.92
C CYS A 120 2.49 7.84 0.49
N ARG A 121 3.23 8.45 -0.45
CA ARG A 121 3.26 8.04 -1.86
C ARG A 121 4.67 7.79 -2.35
N ALA A 122 4.83 6.83 -3.25
CA ALA A 122 6.09 6.62 -3.96
C ALA A 122 5.88 6.55 -5.48
N VAL A 123 6.73 7.25 -6.22
CA VAL A 123 6.74 7.23 -7.68
C VAL A 123 8.03 6.60 -8.16
N THR A 124 7.91 5.45 -8.83
CA THR A 124 9.08 4.75 -9.40
C THR A 124 9.85 5.68 -10.35
N PRO A 125 11.20 5.71 -10.28
CA PRO A 125 12.01 6.60 -11.11
C PRO A 125 11.80 6.39 -12.63
N PRO A 126 12.03 7.44 -13.44
CA PRO A 126 11.72 7.44 -14.88
C PRO A 126 12.56 6.47 -15.71
N ASN A 127 13.71 6.02 -15.19
CA ASN A 127 14.61 5.07 -15.85
C ASN A 127 14.19 3.60 -15.69
N ARG A 128 13.05 3.31 -15.05
CA ARG A 128 12.53 1.95 -14.87
C ARG A 128 11.49 1.63 -15.95
N PHE A 129 11.57 0.43 -16.53
CA PHE A 129 10.61 -0.05 -17.54
C PHE A 129 9.21 -0.31 -16.99
N ARG A 130 9.10 -0.66 -15.70
CA ARG A 130 7.83 -0.74 -14.97
C ARG A 130 7.82 0.34 -13.91
N ARG A 131 6.78 1.17 -13.91
CA ARG A 131 6.66 2.31 -13.00
C ARG A 131 5.29 2.32 -12.35
N PHE A 132 5.30 2.61 -11.05
CA PHE A 132 4.12 2.77 -10.23
C PHE A 132 4.11 4.14 -9.58
N ASN A 133 2.91 4.67 -9.39
CA ASN A 133 2.60 5.82 -8.55
C ASN A 133 1.78 5.28 -7.37
N ALA A 134 2.49 4.60 -6.47
CA ALA A 134 1.95 3.79 -5.40
C ALA A 134 1.58 4.65 -4.20
N ARG A 135 0.37 4.45 -3.65
CA ARG A 135 -0.06 5.02 -2.38
C ARG A 135 0.04 3.94 -1.32
N PHE A 136 0.70 4.27 -0.22
CA PHE A 136 0.79 3.42 0.96
C PHE A 136 -0.30 3.84 1.93
N LEU A 137 -1.18 2.90 2.22
CA LEU A 137 -2.31 3.05 3.11
C LEU A 137 -2.08 2.20 4.36
N ILE A 138 -2.70 2.56 5.47
CA ILE A 138 -2.63 1.86 6.75
C ILE A 138 -4.04 1.38 7.09
N ALA A 139 -4.14 0.19 7.64
CA ALA A 139 -5.33 -0.25 8.35
C ALA A 139 -4.92 -1.10 9.57
N PRO A 140 -5.67 -1.00 10.69
CA PRO A 140 -5.50 -1.93 11.79
C PRO A 140 -5.96 -3.35 11.40
N ALA A 141 -5.27 -4.38 11.89
CA ALA A 141 -5.59 -5.77 11.59
C ALA A 141 -6.98 -6.17 12.05
N GLU A 142 -7.49 -5.58 13.13
CA GLU A 142 -8.84 -5.81 13.64
C GLU A 142 -9.95 -5.31 12.69
N ALA A 143 -9.63 -4.44 11.72
CA ALA A 143 -10.59 -4.07 10.68
C ALA A 143 -10.72 -5.14 9.59
N ALA A 144 -9.80 -6.11 9.53
CA ALA A 144 -9.84 -7.22 8.60
C ALA A 144 -10.17 -8.54 9.29
N HIS A 145 -10.82 -9.45 8.57
CA HIS A 145 -11.15 -10.78 9.07
C HIS A 145 -10.92 -11.86 8.03
N GLY A 146 -11.02 -13.12 8.42
CA GLY A 146 -10.80 -14.27 7.55
C GLY A 146 -9.64 -15.13 8.02
N THR A 147 -9.19 -16.04 7.17
CA THR A 147 -8.04 -16.90 7.45
C THR A 147 -6.93 -16.52 6.50
N LEU A 148 -5.75 -16.23 7.06
CA LEU A 148 -4.58 -15.90 6.27
C LEU A 148 -4.21 -17.11 5.38
N ARG A 149 -4.28 -16.91 4.07
CA ARG A 149 -3.99 -17.91 3.04
C ARG A 149 -3.28 -17.22 1.88
N GLY A 150 -2.07 -17.64 1.58
CA GLY A 150 -1.37 -17.14 0.40
C GLY A 150 -2.09 -17.56 -0.88
N SER A 151 -2.12 -16.66 -1.86
CA SER A 151 -2.65 -16.92 -3.21
C SER A 151 -1.72 -17.77 -4.10
N GLY A 152 -0.51 -18.08 -3.61
CA GLY A 152 0.60 -18.62 -4.40
C GLY A 152 1.53 -17.54 -4.97
N GLU A 153 1.15 -16.25 -4.88
CA GLU A 153 2.01 -15.14 -5.29
C GLU A 153 2.97 -14.68 -4.17
N LEU A 154 2.52 -14.80 -2.92
CA LEU A 154 3.29 -14.51 -1.72
C LEU A 154 3.56 -15.80 -0.93
N GLU A 155 4.83 -16.10 -0.73
CA GLU A 155 5.33 -17.08 0.23
C GLU A 155 5.60 -16.41 1.58
N GLU A 156 5.75 -17.21 2.65
CA GLU A 156 6.03 -16.70 4.00
C GLU A 156 5.09 -15.56 4.46
N LEU A 157 3.84 -15.60 4.01
CA LEU A 157 2.84 -14.59 4.32
C LEU A 157 2.48 -14.65 5.82
N ARG A 158 2.89 -13.64 6.58
CA ARG A 158 2.62 -13.50 8.02
C ARG A 158 2.82 -12.07 8.49
N TYR A 159 2.52 -11.84 9.77
CA TYR A 159 2.89 -10.61 10.44
C TYR A 159 4.38 -10.66 10.81
N PHE A 160 5.10 -9.61 10.43
CA PHE A 160 6.53 -9.42 10.72
C PHE A 160 6.70 -8.24 11.68
N GLY A 161 7.47 -8.45 12.75
CA GLY A 161 8.04 -7.33 13.50
C GLY A 161 9.06 -6.58 12.64
N PHE A 162 9.32 -5.31 12.95
CA PHE A 162 10.22 -4.49 12.12
C PHE A 162 11.61 -5.08 11.97
N GLU A 163 12.24 -5.51 13.07
CA GLU A 163 13.58 -6.10 13.02
C GLU A 163 13.63 -7.37 12.18
N ASP A 164 12.58 -8.19 12.25
CA ASP A 164 12.46 -9.41 11.46
C ASP A 164 12.32 -9.07 9.97
N ALA A 165 11.44 -8.12 9.62
CA ALA A 165 11.27 -7.67 8.23
C ALA A 165 12.58 -7.15 7.61
N PHE A 166 13.42 -6.45 8.39
CA PHE A 166 14.72 -5.94 7.93
C PHE A 166 15.79 -7.02 7.72
N ARG A 167 15.60 -8.23 8.25
CA ARG A 167 16.48 -9.39 7.98
C ARG A 167 16.23 -9.99 6.59
N HIS A 168 15.06 -9.75 6.02
CA HIS A 168 14.75 -10.15 4.66
C HIS A 168 15.26 -9.12 3.64
N LYS A 169 15.41 -9.57 2.39
CA LYS A 169 15.64 -8.65 1.29
C LYS A 169 14.38 -7.80 1.08
N ILE A 170 14.49 -6.50 1.33
CA ILE A 170 13.44 -5.52 1.04
C ILE A 170 13.91 -4.47 0.04
N ALA A 171 12.96 -3.85 -0.67
CA ALA A 171 13.25 -2.69 -1.51
C ALA A 171 13.68 -1.49 -0.66
N SER A 172 14.53 -0.60 -1.19
CA SER A 172 14.86 0.67 -0.51
C SER A 172 13.59 1.47 -0.18
N ILE A 173 12.63 1.52 -1.11
CA ILE A 173 11.36 2.17 -0.86
C ILE A 173 10.55 1.50 0.26
N THR A 174 10.52 0.16 0.33
CA THR A 174 9.83 -0.57 1.42
C THR A 174 10.44 -0.23 2.77
N ALA A 175 11.78 -0.18 2.87
CA ALA A 175 12.47 0.23 4.09
C ALA A 175 12.10 1.66 4.54
N LYS A 176 12.03 2.59 3.59
CA LYS A 176 11.63 3.99 3.85
C LYS A 176 10.17 4.09 4.30
N VAL A 177 9.28 3.32 3.68
CA VAL A 177 7.86 3.27 4.07
C VAL A 177 7.71 2.69 5.49
N LEU A 178 8.45 1.63 5.84
CA LEU A 178 8.48 1.11 7.22
C LEU A 178 8.97 2.17 8.22
N ALA A 179 9.96 2.99 7.85
CA ALA A 179 10.42 4.08 8.71
C ALA A 179 9.37 5.18 8.90
N GLU A 180 8.66 5.59 7.84
CA GLU A 180 7.53 6.54 7.96
C GLU A 180 6.40 5.95 8.80
N PHE A 181 6.07 4.67 8.61
CA PHE A 181 5.06 3.99 9.42
C PHE A 181 5.45 3.93 10.90
N ARG A 182 6.72 3.65 11.20
CA ARG A 182 7.23 3.66 12.58
C ARG A 182 7.12 5.03 13.23
N SER A 183 7.38 6.11 12.47
CA SER A 183 7.15 7.48 12.96
C SER A 183 5.65 7.79 13.13
N TRP A 184 4.80 7.26 12.26
CA TRP A 184 3.35 7.45 12.35
C TRP A 184 2.77 6.77 13.60
N LEU A 185 3.30 5.61 14.00
CA LEU A 185 2.89 4.90 15.21
C LEU A 185 3.12 5.68 16.50
N THR A 186 4.09 6.61 16.53
CA THR A 186 4.36 7.44 17.71
C THR A 186 3.49 8.70 17.76
N MET A 187 2.67 8.96 16.74
CA MET A 187 1.81 10.14 16.66
C MET A 187 0.44 9.88 17.30
N THR A 188 -0.09 10.89 17.99
CA THR A 188 -1.51 10.92 18.40
C THR A 188 -2.42 11.09 17.17
N PRO A 189 -3.72 10.76 17.27
CA PRO A 189 -4.67 11.01 16.19
C PRO A 189 -4.65 12.44 15.65
N GLU A 190 -4.53 13.44 16.54
CA GLU A 190 -4.49 14.86 16.18
C GLU A 190 -3.20 15.19 15.42
N GLN A 191 -2.06 14.68 15.89
CA GLN A 191 -0.77 14.85 15.21
C GLN A 191 -0.79 14.24 13.81
N ARG A 192 -1.47 13.11 13.61
CA ARG A 192 -1.59 12.45 12.30
C ARG A 192 -2.35 13.29 11.27
N GLN A 193 -3.29 14.12 11.71
CA GLN A 193 -4.12 14.98 10.84
C GLN A 193 -3.39 16.26 10.40
N VAL A 194 -2.36 16.69 11.12
CA VAL A 194 -1.60 17.91 10.79
C VAL A 194 -0.16 17.61 10.34
N ARG A 195 0.23 16.34 10.28
CA ARG A 195 1.57 15.92 9.90
C ARG A 195 1.91 16.33 8.46
N GLU A 196 3.20 16.52 8.21
CA GLU A 196 3.71 16.66 6.86
C GLU A 196 3.47 15.36 6.06
N LEU A 197 2.84 15.49 4.90
CA LEU A 197 2.64 14.40 3.96
C LEU A 197 3.89 14.19 3.10
N VAL A 198 4.20 12.94 2.81
CA VAL A 198 5.49 12.55 2.23
C VAL A 198 5.29 11.88 0.87
N CYS A 199 6.10 12.31 -0.10
CA CYS A 199 6.25 11.65 -1.38
C CYS A 199 7.71 11.27 -1.65
N PHE A 200 7.94 9.99 -1.95
CA PHE A 200 9.20 9.47 -2.45
C PHE A 200 9.21 9.51 -3.98
N ARG A 201 10.22 10.15 -4.59
CA ARG A 201 10.35 10.25 -6.06
C ARG A 201 11.80 10.30 -6.50
N GLY A 202 12.04 10.01 -7.78
CA GLY A 202 13.41 9.85 -8.28
C GLY A 202 14.03 8.58 -7.69
N MET A 203 15.23 8.66 -7.14
CA MET A 203 15.89 7.53 -6.46
C MET A 203 15.42 7.41 -5.00
N ASP A 204 14.09 7.35 -4.82
CA ASP A 204 13.43 7.31 -3.51
C ASP A 204 13.75 8.52 -2.61
N ASN A 205 13.94 9.72 -3.19
CA ASN A 205 14.18 10.94 -2.41
C ASN A 205 12.90 11.34 -1.67
N ARG A 206 13.00 11.52 -0.35
CA ARG A 206 11.91 12.00 0.51
C ARG A 206 11.64 13.47 0.20
N THR A 207 10.40 13.80 -0.15
CA THR A 207 9.98 15.17 -0.42
C THR A 207 8.61 15.43 0.19
N VAL A 208 8.30 16.69 0.47
CA VAL A 208 6.94 17.08 0.89
C VAL A 208 5.96 16.81 -0.26
N GLU A 209 4.83 16.20 0.08
CA GLU A 209 3.72 15.95 -0.82
C GLU A 209 2.91 17.23 -1.02
N ARG A 210 3.33 18.01 -2.01
CA ARG A 210 2.65 19.22 -2.46
C ARG A 210 1.47 18.89 -3.36
#